data_AF-A0AAN8SUF2-F1
#
_entry.id   AF-A0AAN8SUF2-F1
#
_cell.length_a   1.000
_cell.length_b   1.000
_cell.length_c   1.000
_cell.angle_alpha   90.00
_cell.angle_beta   90.00
_cell.angle_gamma   90.00
#
_symmetry.space_group_name_H-M   'P 1'
#
loop_
_entity.id
_entity.type
_entity.pdbx_description
1 polymer ?
#
loop_
_entity_poly.entity_id
_entity_poly.type
_entity_poly.pdbx_seq_one_letter_code
_entity_poly.pdbx_strand_id
1 'polypeptide(L)'
;MENKSGEGKQHIPLLCPYEMGNFQLSHRVVLAPLTRQRSYGNVPQPHAILYYSQRTTKGGLLIAEGCGISDTAHGCKDTSGIWTYEQVEAWKPVVSAVHAKGGIVFCQLWHTGRVSSRAPISCTNKPAKPLICSDVRDVAQFPSPRQLRTDEIPQIVNNFRLAARNAIETGFDGVEIHGAHGCLIDQFMKDKVNDRTDQYGGSLENCCGFALEIVEAVVNEIGADKSRNKAFPIC
;
A
#
# COMPACT_ATOMS: atom_id res chain seq x y z
N MET A 1 -44.13 -32.96 25.51
CA MET A 1 -43.77 -31.58 25.11
C MET A 1 -42.29 -31.61 24.78
N GLU A 2 -41.96 -31.69 23.49
CA GLU A 2 -40.58 -31.82 23.02
C GLU A 2 -39.81 -30.51 23.23
N ASN A 3 -38.64 -30.64 23.88
CA ASN A 3 -37.62 -29.61 23.95
C ASN A 3 -37.07 -29.35 22.54
N LYS A 4 -37.44 -28.22 21.93
CA LYS A 4 -36.69 -27.65 20.79
C LYS A 4 -35.57 -26.76 21.31
N SER A 5 -34.53 -27.36 21.89
CA SER A 5 -33.26 -26.68 22.14
C SER A 5 -32.32 -26.95 20.97
N GLY A 6 -32.29 -26.03 20.01
CA GLY A 6 -31.45 -26.15 18.82
C GLY A 6 -31.52 -24.94 17.89
N GLU A 7 -31.54 -23.72 18.43
CA GLU A 7 -31.23 -22.55 17.62
C GLU A 7 -29.75 -22.62 17.25
N GLY A 8 -29.48 -23.07 16.02
CA GLY A 8 -28.14 -23.07 15.46
C GLY A 8 -27.55 -21.67 15.54
N LYS A 9 -26.42 -21.51 16.24
CA LYS A 9 -25.66 -20.25 16.28
C LYS A 9 -25.51 -19.76 14.84
N GLN A 10 -26.11 -18.61 14.54
CA GLN A 10 -26.06 -18.02 13.22
C GLN A 10 -24.59 -17.76 12.85
N HIS A 11 -24.09 -18.51 11.87
CA HIS A 11 -22.68 -18.48 11.48
C HIS A 11 -22.43 -17.22 10.65
N ILE A 12 -22.09 -16.10 11.30
CA ILE A 12 -21.76 -14.83 10.64
C ILE A 12 -20.38 -14.98 9.98
N PRO A 13 -20.26 -15.10 8.64
CA PRO A 13 -18.99 -15.43 8.00
C PRO A 13 -17.87 -14.42 8.30
N LEU A 14 -18.23 -13.15 8.53
CA LEU A 14 -17.31 -12.06 8.87
C LEU A 14 -16.59 -12.30 10.22
N LEU A 15 -17.24 -12.97 11.18
CA LEU A 15 -16.71 -13.20 12.52
C LEU A 15 -16.06 -14.58 12.69
N CYS A 16 -15.98 -15.33 11.60
CA CYS A 16 -15.37 -16.65 11.59
C CYS A 16 -13.90 -16.57 11.18
N PRO A 17 -13.05 -17.48 11.70
CA PRO A 17 -11.66 -17.59 11.29
C PRO A 17 -11.48 -17.75 9.77
N TYR A 18 -10.31 -17.36 9.29
CA TYR A 18 -9.91 -17.50 7.90
C TYR A 18 -8.42 -17.72 7.77
N GLU A 19 -8.03 -18.72 6.99
CA GLU A 19 -6.64 -18.99 6.64
C GLU A 19 -6.30 -18.21 5.37
N MET A 20 -5.44 -17.19 5.52
CA MET A 20 -4.97 -16.34 4.42
C MET A 20 -3.49 -16.64 4.16
N GLY A 21 -3.21 -17.54 3.23
CA GLY A 21 -1.85 -18.08 3.05
C GLY A 21 -1.39 -18.71 4.37
N ASN A 22 -0.30 -18.19 4.95
CA ASN A 22 0.21 -18.69 6.22
C ASN A 22 -0.33 -17.95 7.46
N PHE A 23 -1.27 -17.02 7.27
CA PHE A 23 -1.84 -16.22 8.37
C PHE A 23 -3.17 -16.80 8.84
N GLN A 24 -3.26 -17.07 10.13
CA GLN A 24 -4.49 -17.54 10.78
C GLN A 24 -5.24 -16.36 11.37
N LEU A 25 -6.21 -15.84 10.62
CA LEU A 25 -7.05 -14.73 11.05
C LEU A 25 -8.16 -15.25 11.97
N SER A 26 -8.44 -14.54 13.06
CA SER A 26 -9.54 -14.88 13.99
C SER A 26 -10.91 -14.43 13.45
N HIS A 27 -10.92 -13.45 12.55
CA HIS A 27 -12.09 -12.90 11.88
C HIS A 27 -11.70 -12.25 10.54
N ARG A 28 -12.68 -11.87 9.73
CA ARG A 28 -12.50 -11.29 8.39
C ARG A 28 -12.71 -9.78 8.33
N VAL A 29 -12.78 -9.11 9.48
CA VAL A 29 -12.75 -7.65 9.58
C VAL A 29 -11.30 -7.17 9.43
N VAL A 30 -11.04 -6.33 8.43
CA VAL A 30 -9.71 -5.79 8.11
C VAL A 30 -9.71 -4.28 8.25
N LEU A 31 -8.68 -3.72 8.88
CA LEU A 31 -8.43 -2.28 8.77
C LEU A 31 -7.83 -2.00 7.40
N ALA A 32 -8.64 -1.39 6.52
CA ALA A 32 -8.18 -0.93 5.21
C ALA A 32 -7.08 0.14 5.33
N PRO A 33 -6.24 0.32 4.29
CA PRO A 33 -5.24 1.38 4.24
C PRO A 33 -5.93 2.75 4.25
N LEU A 34 -5.60 3.59 5.22
CA LEU A 34 -6.20 4.91 5.41
C LEU A 34 -5.13 5.97 5.56
N THR A 35 -4.85 6.74 4.51
CA THR A 35 -3.91 7.88 4.58
C THR A 35 -4.37 8.88 5.63
N ARG A 36 -3.50 9.17 6.61
CA ARG A 36 -3.84 10.07 7.71
C ARG A 36 -3.12 11.41 7.64
N GLN A 37 -2.02 11.61 6.92
CA GLN A 37 -1.33 12.92 6.92
C GLN A 37 -0.79 13.33 8.31
N ARG A 38 -0.20 12.37 9.04
CA ARG A 38 0.34 12.59 10.39
C ARG A 38 1.84 12.23 10.49
N SER A 39 2.51 12.02 9.37
CA SER A 39 3.91 11.61 9.28
C SER A 39 4.78 12.77 8.80
N TYR A 40 5.24 13.60 9.72
CA TYR A 40 6.04 14.79 9.42
C TYR A 40 7.38 14.40 8.79
N GLY A 41 7.74 15.03 7.66
CA GLY A 41 8.94 14.66 6.90
C GLY A 41 8.93 13.21 6.42
N ASN A 42 7.74 12.65 6.20
CA ASN A 42 7.51 11.24 5.87
C ASN A 42 7.86 10.24 6.98
N VAL A 43 8.14 10.71 8.20
CA VAL A 43 8.45 9.86 9.36
C VAL A 43 7.19 9.68 10.22
N PRO A 44 6.74 8.43 10.46
CA PRO A 44 5.67 8.16 11.41
C PRO A 44 5.94 8.75 12.79
N GLN A 45 4.92 9.31 13.41
CA GLN A 45 5.04 9.97 14.71
C GLN A 45 4.64 9.03 15.85
N PRO A 46 5.10 9.27 17.10
CA PRO A 46 4.84 8.37 18.23
C PRO A 46 3.35 8.05 18.48
N HIS A 47 2.43 8.96 18.13
CA HIS A 47 0.99 8.71 18.28
C HIS A 47 0.48 7.60 17.35
N ALA A 48 1.19 7.25 16.28
CA ALA A 48 0.84 6.15 15.38
C ALA A 48 0.81 4.82 16.13
N ILE A 49 1.68 4.65 17.13
CA ILE A 49 1.73 3.47 18.01
C ILE A 49 0.37 3.27 18.68
N LEU A 50 -0.16 4.33 19.31
CA LEU A 50 -1.47 4.30 19.95
C LEU A 50 -2.59 4.05 18.94
N TYR A 51 -2.52 4.71 17.78
CA TYR A 51 -3.53 4.61 16.72
C TYR A 51 -3.72 3.17 16.20
N TYR A 52 -2.63 2.52 15.81
CA TYR A 52 -2.66 1.14 15.30
C TYR A 52 -2.94 0.14 16.41
N SER A 53 -2.35 0.34 17.60
CA SER A 53 -2.64 -0.51 18.76
C SER A 53 -4.13 -0.51 19.11
N GLN A 54 -4.81 0.64 19.15
CA GLN A 54 -6.24 0.73 19.45
C GLN A 54 -7.13 -0.04 18.46
N ARG A 55 -6.70 -0.16 17.20
CA ARG A 55 -7.44 -0.85 16.13
C ARG A 55 -7.10 -2.33 16.01
N THR A 56 -6.14 -2.80 16.81
CA THR A 56 -5.69 -4.18 16.76
C THR A 56 -6.50 -5.06 17.69
N THR A 57 -7.04 -6.13 17.14
CA THR A 57 -7.60 -7.29 17.83
C THR A 57 -6.70 -8.50 17.63
N LYS A 58 -6.76 -9.48 18.54
CA LYS A 58 -5.99 -10.72 18.41
C LYS A 58 -6.45 -11.49 17.15
N GLY A 59 -5.52 -11.80 16.25
CA GLY A 59 -5.79 -12.44 14.96
C GLY A 59 -6.46 -11.53 13.93
N GLY A 60 -6.51 -10.21 14.17
CA GLY A 60 -7.02 -9.23 13.20
C GLY A 60 -5.93 -8.79 12.22
N LEU A 61 -6.32 -8.54 10.97
CA LEU A 61 -5.45 -8.00 9.93
C LEU A 61 -5.61 -6.48 9.81
N LEU A 62 -4.49 -5.77 9.77
CA LEU A 62 -4.41 -4.36 9.48
C LEU A 62 -3.55 -4.13 8.24
N ILE A 63 -3.94 -3.17 7.41
CA ILE A 63 -3.10 -2.65 6.34
C ILE A 63 -2.77 -1.21 6.72
N ALA A 64 -1.48 -0.90 6.83
CA ALA A 64 -1.02 0.43 7.17
C ALA A 64 -1.40 1.46 6.10
N GLU A 65 -1.37 2.73 6.48
CA GLU A 65 -1.50 3.84 5.52
C GLU A 65 -0.48 3.74 4.39
N GLY A 66 -0.78 4.37 3.25
CA GLY A 66 0.11 4.40 2.10
C GLY A 66 1.50 4.93 2.48
N CYS A 67 2.49 4.06 2.34
CA CYS A 67 3.90 4.32 2.61
C CYS A 67 4.60 4.59 1.27
N GLY A 68 5.09 5.81 1.10
CA GLY A 68 5.90 6.17 -0.06
C GLY A 68 7.13 5.27 -0.18
N ILE A 69 7.48 4.89 -1.41
CA ILE A 69 8.64 4.04 -1.70
C ILE A 69 9.93 4.81 -2.01
N SER A 70 9.82 6.14 -2.20
CA SER A 70 10.90 7.02 -2.60
C SER A 70 10.50 8.48 -2.41
N ASP A 71 11.46 9.40 -2.55
CA ASP A 71 11.21 10.84 -2.56
C ASP A 71 10.34 11.30 -3.76
N THR A 72 10.15 10.47 -4.79
CA THR A 72 9.24 10.78 -5.92
C THR A 72 7.81 10.31 -5.67
N ALA A 73 7.58 9.54 -4.61
CA ALA A 73 6.32 8.89 -4.32
C ALA A 73 5.36 9.75 -3.48
N HIS A 74 5.71 11.01 -3.20
CA HIS A 74 4.93 11.88 -2.30
C HIS A 74 3.47 12.00 -2.75
N GLY A 75 2.54 11.78 -1.83
CA GLY A 75 1.13 12.04 -2.06
C GLY A 75 0.72 13.37 -1.47
N CYS A 76 -0.26 13.31 -0.57
CA CYS A 76 -0.68 14.44 0.24
C CYS A 76 0.40 14.81 1.28
N LYS A 77 0.27 16.01 1.85
CA LYS A 77 1.14 16.49 2.94
C LYS A 77 1.20 15.46 4.08
N ASP A 78 2.36 15.29 4.70
CA ASP A 78 2.59 14.47 5.90
C ASP A 78 2.23 12.97 5.72
N THR A 79 2.42 12.44 4.53
CA THR A 79 2.27 11.00 4.21
C THR A 79 3.50 10.21 4.65
N SER A 80 3.34 8.99 5.14
CA SER A 80 4.46 8.17 5.61
C SER A 80 5.37 7.66 4.47
N GLY A 81 6.59 7.26 4.82
CA GLY A 81 7.56 6.61 3.93
C GLY A 81 8.15 5.33 4.51
N ILE A 82 8.86 4.57 3.68
CA ILE A 82 9.62 3.37 4.08
C ILE A 82 10.93 3.16 3.28
N TRP A 83 11.55 4.24 2.80
CA TRP A 83 12.78 4.18 1.98
C TRP A 83 14.05 4.65 2.70
N THR A 84 13.92 5.41 3.78
CA THR A 84 15.07 5.81 4.61
C THR A 84 15.16 5.01 5.89
N TYR A 85 16.35 5.00 6.49
CA TYR A 85 16.60 4.34 7.76
C TYR A 85 15.73 4.92 8.89
N GLU A 86 15.58 6.25 8.95
CA GLU A 86 14.81 6.93 9.99
C GLU A 86 13.32 6.55 9.92
N GLN A 87 12.79 6.38 8.71
CA GLN A 87 11.41 5.94 8.49
C GLN A 87 11.22 4.50 8.97
N VAL A 88 12.14 3.60 8.62
CA VAL A 88 12.16 2.20 9.06
C VAL A 88 12.19 2.11 10.58
N GLU A 89 13.11 2.81 11.25
CA GLU A 89 13.20 2.80 12.71
C GLU A 89 11.94 3.35 13.38
N ALA A 90 11.32 4.38 12.81
CA ALA A 90 10.08 4.96 13.35
C ALA A 90 8.86 4.02 13.22
N TRP A 91 8.84 3.13 12.23
CA TRP A 91 7.77 2.14 12.07
C TRP A 91 7.91 0.93 13.02
N LYS A 92 9.12 0.52 13.40
CA LYS A 92 9.36 -0.63 14.29
C LYS A 92 8.50 -0.64 15.56
N PRO A 93 8.41 0.45 16.36
CA PRO A 93 7.57 0.45 17.56
C PRO A 93 6.07 0.38 17.25
N VAL A 94 5.63 0.86 16.07
CA VAL A 94 4.24 0.76 15.63
C VAL A 94 3.88 -0.69 15.33
N VAL A 95 4.71 -1.38 14.53
CA VAL A 95 4.54 -2.80 14.21
C VAL A 95 4.58 -3.65 15.48
N SER A 96 5.54 -3.38 16.36
CA SER A 96 5.68 -4.08 17.65
C SER A 96 4.41 -3.96 18.51
N ALA A 97 3.75 -2.80 18.49
CA ALA A 97 2.52 -2.59 19.26
C ALA A 97 1.30 -3.33 18.68
N VAL A 98 1.27 -3.57 17.36
CA VAL A 98 0.27 -4.45 16.73
C VAL A 98 0.53 -5.91 17.15
N HIS A 99 1.78 -6.36 17.01
CA HIS A 99 2.17 -7.73 17.36
C HIS A 99 1.97 -8.04 18.84
N ALA A 100 2.21 -7.08 19.73
CA ALA A 100 1.95 -7.23 21.17
C ALA A 100 0.47 -7.52 21.49
N LYS A 101 -0.47 -7.16 20.60
CA LYS A 101 -1.89 -7.49 20.70
C LYS A 101 -2.29 -8.74 19.92
N GLY A 102 -1.32 -9.42 19.29
CA GLY A 102 -1.51 -10.59 18.45
C GLY A 102 -2.18 -10.26 17.11
N GLY A 103 -2.08 -9.02 16.63
CA GLY A 103 -2.53 -8.64 15.30
C GLY A 103 -1.47 -8.94 14.23
N ILE A 104 -1.91 -8.83 12.98
CA ILE A 104 -1.08 -8.95 11.77
C ILE A 104 -1.16 -7.60 11.04
N VAL A 105 -0.03 -7.09 10.55
CA VAL A 105 0.03 -5.80 9.87
C VAL A 105 0.86 -5.85 8.58
N PHE A 106 0.27 -5.37 7.50
CA PHE A 106 0.95 -5.20 6.22
C PHE A 106 1.27 -3.73 5.95
N CYS A 107 2.38 -3.47 5.25
CA CYS A 107 2.75 -2.13 4.78
C CYS A 107 2.20 -1.93 3.35
N GLN A 108 1.36 -0.93 3.13
CA GLN A 108 0.92 -0.59 1.78
C GLN A 108 2.00 0.25 1.07
N LEU A 109 2.66 -0.31 0.06
CA LEU A 109 3.65 0.37 -0.76
C LEU A 109 2.97 1.24 -1.81
N TRP A 110 3.36 2.51 -1.86
CA TRP A 110 2.63 3.52 -2.60
C TRP A 110 3.54 4.39 -3.45
N HIS A 111 3.11 4.66 -4.69
CA HIS A 111 3.63 5.74 -5.52
C HIS A 111 2.46 6.46 -6.19
N THR A 112 2.30 7.76 -5.91
CA THR A 112 1.14 8.55 -6.34
C THR A 112 1.14 8.90 -7.82
N GLY A 113 2.33 9.03 -8.42
CA GLY A 113 2.45 9.37 -9.83
C GLY A 113 1.96 10.80 -10.10
N ARG A 114 1.08 11.01 -11.08
CA ARG A 114 0.60 12.36 -11.44
C ARG A 114 -0.34 13.03 -10.43
N VAL A 115 -0.71 12.36 -9.34
CA VAL A 115 -1.42 12.98 -8.19
C VAL A 115 -0.48 13.32 -7.03
N SER A 116 0.83 13.42 -7.31
CA SER A 116 1.82 13.93 -6.36
C SER A 116 1.73 15.44 -6.19
N SER A 117 2.03 15.91 -4.98
CA SER A 117 2.14 17.34 -4.65
C SER A 117 3.47 17.97 -5.09
N ARG A 118 4.51 17.17 -5.41
CA ARG A 118 5.86 17.67 -5.75
C ARG A 118 6.46 16.89 -6.92
N ALA A 119 6.90 17.61 -7.95
CA ALA A 119 7.58 17.06 -9.13
C ALA A 119 6.97 15.72 -9.64
N PRO A 120 5.65 15.67 -9.93
CA PRO A 120 4.97 14.44 -10.27
C PRO A 120 5.59 13.74 -11.49
N ILE A 121 5.69 12.42 -11.44
CA ILE A 121 6.09 11.56 -12.56
C ILE A 121 4.94 10.62 -12.93
N SER A 122 4.82 10.22 -14.20
CA SER A 122 3.72 9.34 -14.64
C SER A 122 4.04 8.64 -15.96
N CYS A 123 3.13 7.80 -16.44
CA CYS A 123 3.15 7.25 -17.80
C CYS A 123 2.80 8.32 -18.86
N THR A 124 2.34 9.50 -18.47
CA THR A 124 1.91 10.61 -19.35
C THR A 124 2.44 11.96 -18.84
N ASN A 125 2.46 12.98 -19.70
CA ASN A 125 2.68 14.38 -19.31
C ASN A 125 1.37 15.15 -19.04
N LYS A 126 0.22 14.49 -19.21
CA LYS A 126 -1.11 15.10 -19.01
C LYS A 126 -1.43 15.24 -17.52
N PRO A 127 -1.78 16.44 -17.03
CA PRO A 127 -2.12 16.66 -15.63
C PRO A 127 -3.30 15.80 -15.19
N ALA A 128 -3.31 15.41 -13.91
CA ALA A 128 -4.47 14.78 -13.33
C ALA A 128 -5.65 15.76 -13.29
N LYS A 129 -6.88 15.25 -13.43
CA LYS A 129 -8.06 16.07 -13.15
C LYS A 129 -8.01 16.48 -11.67
N PRO A 130 -8.38 17.73 -11.34
CA PRO A 130 -8.45 18.14 -9.95
C PRO A 130 -9.35 17.20 -9.15
N LEU A 131 -8.89 16.79 -7.98
CA LEU A 131 -9.70 16.09 -6.99
C LEU A 131 -10.25 17.11 -6.01
N ILE A 132 -11.53 17.00 -5.67
CA ILE A 132 -12.10 17.76 -4.56
C ILE A 132 -11.59 17.10 -3.26
N CYS A 133 -10.55 17.67 -2.66
CA CYS A 133 -10.20 17.34 -1.28
C CYS A 133 -11.16 18.10 -0.34
N SER A 134 -11.68 17.41 0.67
CA SER A 134 -12.73 17.88 1.61
C SER A 134 -12.61 19.35 2.08
N ASP A 135 -13.79 19.98 2.18
CA ASP A 135 -14.17 21.24 2.88
C ASP A 135 -13.41 22.54 2.59
N VAL A 136 -12.39 22.54 1.74
CA VAL A 136 -11.73 23.77 1.29
C VAL A 136 -12.06 23.97 -0.19
N ARG A 137 -12.62 25.13 -0.53
CA ARG A 137 -12.87 25.57 -1.92
C ARG A 137 -11.57 25.85 -2.69
N ASP A 138 -10.51 25.10 -2.44
CA ASP A 138 -9.28 25.15 -3.20
C ASP A 138 -9.21 23.93 -4.10
N VAL A 139 -9.44 24.15 -5.38
CA VAL A 139 -9.15 23.19 -6.43
C VAL A 139 -7.64 22.96 -6.40
N ALA A 140 -7.18 21.90 -5.74
CA ALA A 140 -5.77 21.51 -5.78
C ALA A 140 -5.42 21.17 -7.23
N GLN A 141 -4.80 22.12 -7.94
CA GLN A 141 -4.22 21.85 -9.25
C GLN A 141 -2.94 21.06 -9.02
N PHE A 142 -2.95 19.80 -9.44
CA PHE A 142 -1.74 19.00 -9.48
C PHE A 142 -0.78 19.60 -10.52
N PRO A 143 0.51 19.75 -10.21
CA PRO A 143 1.50 20.12 -11.20
C PRO A 143 1.46 19.14 -12.39
N SER A 144 1.79 19.62 -13.59
CA SER A 144 1.87 18.73 -14.74
C SER A 144 2.95 17.66 -14.51
N PRO A 145 2.64 16.36 -14.69
CA PRO A 145 3.62 15.31 -14.49
C PRO A 145 4.66 15.34 -15.60
N ARG A 146 5.87 14.90 -15.28
CA ARG A 146 6.84 14.48 -16.28
C ARG A 146 6.57 13.04 -16.66
N GLN A 147 6.43 12.76 -17.95
CA GLN A 147 6.37 11.39 -18.43
C GLN A 147 7.70 10.68 -18.12
N LEU A 148 7.62 9.51 -17.50
CA LEU A 148 8.78 8.65 -17.26
C LEU A 148 9.38 8.23 -18.59
N ARG A 149 10.71 8.34 -18.71
CA ARG A 149 11.40 7.69 -19.80
C ARG A 149 11.46 6.20 -19.55
N THR A 150 11.53 5.42 -20.62
CA THR A 150 11.57 3.97 -20.58
C THR A 150 12.72 3.43 -19.72
N ASP A 151 13.89 4.10 -19.75
CA ASP A 151 15.08 3.77 -18.96
C ASP A 151 14.94 4.08 -17.46
N GLU A 152 13.95 4.87 -17.05
CA GLU A 152 13.70 5.20 -15.65
C GLU A 152 12.78 4.19 -14.93
N ILE A 153 11.96 3.47 -15.69
CA ILE A 153 10.97 2.53 -15.14
C ILE A 153 11.62 1.42 -14.29
N PRO A 154 12.73 0.79 -14.71
CA PRO A 154 13.42 -0.20 -13.88
C PRO A 154 13.86 0.33 -12.51
N GLN A 155 14.20 1.62 -12.39
CA GLN A 155 14.54 2.21 -11.10
C GLN A 155 13.31 2.33 -10.19
N ILE A 156 12.13 2.64 -10.74
CA ILE A 156 10.88 2.67 -9.96
C ILE A 156 10.52 1.27 -9.46
N VAL A 157 10.65 0.25 -10.31
CA VAL A 157 10.50 -1.17 -9.92
C VAL A 157 11.46 -1.51 -8.77
N ASN A 158 12.73 -1.11 -8.88
CA ASN A 158 13.72 -1.32 -7.83
C ASN A 158 13.39 -0.57 -6.52
N ASN A 159 12.75 0.61 -6.59
CA ASN A 159 12.30 1.32 -5.39
C ASN A 159 11.18 0.55 -4.67
N PHE A 160 10.23 -0.04 -5.39
CA PHE A 160 9.23 -0.94 -4.79
C PHE A 160 9.89 -2.17 -4.13
N ARG A 161 10.86 -2.78 -4.81
CA ARG A 161 11.65 -3.90 -4.30
C ARG A 161 12.33 -3.55 -2.96
N LEU A 162 13.06 -2.43 -2.92
CA LEU A 162 13.76 -1.97 -1.72
C LEU A 162 12.80 -1.58 -0.59
N ALA A 163 11.70 -0.88 -0.90
CA ALA A 163 10.67 -0.55 0.07
C ALA A 163 10.03 -1.81 0.68
N ALA A 164 9.84 -2.86 -0.13
CA ALA A 164 9.35 -4.15 0.35
C ALA A 164 10.33 -4.83 1.31
N ARG A 165 11.64 -4.84 0.98
CA ARG A 165 12.70 -5.30 1.90
C ARG A 165 12.64 -4.54 3.22
N ASN A 166 12.62 -3.20 3.15
CA ASN A 166 12.62 -2.33 4.32
C ASN A 166 11.38 -2.58 5.22
N ALA A 167 10.21 -2.79 4.62
CA ALA A 167 9.00 -3.14 5.36
C ALA A 167 9.16 -4.46 6.12
N ILE A 168 9.74 -5.49 5.51
CA ILE A 168 10.01 -6.76 6.19
C ILE A 168 11.08 -6.59 7.27
N GLU A 169 12.13 -5.80 7.05
CA GLU A 169 13.18 -5.51 8.05
C GLU A 169 12.63 -4.73 9.26
N THR A 170 11.61 -3.89 9.03
CA THR A 170 10.84 -3.21 10.08
C THR A 170 10.06 -4.20 10.94
N GLY A 171 9.70 -5.35 10.38
CA GLY A 171 8.93 -6.40 11.02
C GLY A 171 7.48 -6.50 10.54
N PHE A 172 7.07 -5.77 9.49
CA PHE A 172 5.74 -6.00 8.91
C PHE A 172 5.60 -7.46 8.46
N ASP A 173 4.39 -8.00 8.60
CA ASP A 173 4.09 -9.39 8.23
C ASP A 173 4.04 -9.57 6.71
N GLY A 174 3.79 -8.50 5.96
CA GLY A 174 3.69 -8.52 4.50
C GLY A 174 3.62 -7.12 3.94
N VAL A 175 3.48 -7.02 2.62
CA VAL A 175 3.29 -5.75 1.94
C VAL A 175 2.10 -5.83 1.00
N GLU A 176 1.38 -4.73 0.84
CA GLU A 176 0.37 -4.57 -0.20
C GLU A 176 0.90 -3.62 -1.27
N ILE A 177 0.79 -3.99 -2.55
CA ILE A 177 1.18 -3.10 -3.65
C ILE A 177 -0.04 -2.26 -4.03
N HIS A 178 0.03 -0.94 -3.87
CA HIS A 178 -1.08 -0.07 -4.24
C HIS A 178 -1.15 0.18 -5.75
N GLY A 179 -2.01 -0.59 -6.42
CA GLY A 179 -2.30 -0.62 -7.85
C GLY A 179 -3.53 0.20 -8.30
N ALA A 180 -4.20 0.90 -7.40
CA ALA A 180 -5.52 1.52 -7.64
C ALA A 180 -5.57 3.04 -7.35
N HIS A 181 -6.79 3.59 -7.28
CA HIS A 181 -7.12 4.98 -6.93
C HIS A 181 -6.44 6.06 -7.77
N GLY A 182 -6.07 5.73 -9.00
CA GLY A 182 -5.39 6.64 -9.92
C GLY A 182 -3.94 6.90 -9.54
N CYS A 183 -3.30 6.02 -8.76
CA CYS A 183 -1.88 6.06 -8.42
C CYS A 183 -1.01 5.58 -9.59
N LEU A 184 0.32 5.59 -9.45
CA LEU A 184 1.23 5.38 -10.58
C LEU A 184 0.95 4.08 -11.34
N ILE A 185 0.80 2.94 -10.65
CA ILE A 185 0.55 1.65 -11.28
C ILE A 185 -0.80 1.65 -12.03
N ASP A 186 -1.86 2.17 -11.39
CA ASP A 186 -3.18 2.36 -12.01
C ASP A 186 -3.13 3.26 -13.26
N GLN A 187 -2.26 4.29 -13.24
CA GLN A 187 -2.07 5.18 -14.38
C GLN A 187 -1.49 4.44 -15.58
N PHE A 188 -0.58 3.48 -15.40
CA PHE A 188 -0.07 2.64 -16.49
C PHE A 188 -1.13 1.68 -17.03
N MET A 189 -1.99 1.12 -16.16
CA MET A 189 -3.02 0.18 -16.58
C MET A 189 -4.24 0.83 -17.27
N LYS A 190 -4.41 2.15 -17.13
CA LYS A 190 -5.55 2.89 -17.70
C LYS A 190 -5.23 3.47 -19.08
N ASP A 191 -5.85 2.90 -20.11
CA ASP A 191 -5.81 3.35 -21.51
C ASP A 191 -6.08 4.86 -21.71
N LYS A 192 -7.01 5.46 -20.96
CA LYS A 192 -7.33 6.89 -21.02
C LYS A 192 -6.28 7.79 -20.39
N VAL A 193 -5.28 7.21 -19.73
CA VAL A 193 -4.20 7.93 -19.04
C VAL A 193 -2.87 7.62 -19.70
N ASN A 194 -2.57 6.35 -19.91
CA ASN A 194 -1.35 5.86 -20.52
C ASN A 194 -1.39 6.06 -22.04
N ASP A 195 -0.74 7.12 -22.50
CA ASP A 195 -0.60 7.47 -23.92
C ASP A 195 0.77 7.06 -24.50
N ARG A 196 1.45 6.11 -23.86
CA ARG A 196 2.72 5.58 -24.34
C ARG A 196 2.53 4.66 -25.55
N THR A 197 3.56 4.63 -26.39
CA THR A 197 3.66 3.77 -27.58
C THR A 197 4.85 2.81 -27.53
N ASP A 198 5.55 2.76 -26.39
CA ASP A 198 6.66 1.83 -26.13
C ASP A 198 6.16 0.54 -25.45
N GLN A 199 7.08 -0.28 -24.90
CA GLN A 199 6.72 -1.55 -24.27
C GLN A 199 5.87 -1.42 -22.99
N TYR A 200 5.59 -0.20 -22.54
CA TYR A 200 4.73 0.07 -21.38
C TYR A 200 3.39 0.71 -21.75
N GLY A 201 3.01 0.74 -23.04
CA GLY A 201 1.68 1.16 -23.48
C GLY A 201 1.29 0.65 -24.87
N GLY A 202 0.14 1.12 -25.37
CA GLY A 202 -0.37 0.78 -26.70
C GLY A 202 -1.13 -0.55 -26.82
N SER A 203 -0.90 -1.50 -25.93
CA SER A 203 -1.69 -2.75 -25.80
C SER A 203 -2.02 -3.04 -24.34
N LEU A 204 -2.99 -3.94 -24.10
CA LEU A 204 -3.34 -4.37 -22.75
C LEU A 204 -2.14 -5.01 -22.03
N GLU A 205 -1.41 -5.87 -22.74
CA GLU A 205 -0.23 -6.57 -22.22
C GLU A 205 0.86 -5.58 -21.79
N ASN A 206 1.15 -4.59 -22.63
CA ASN A 206 2.16 -3.56 -22.34
C ASN A 206 1.73 -2.65 -21.18
N CYS A 207 0.45 -2.26 -21.11
CA CYS A 207 -0.10 -1.47 -19.99
C CYS A 207 0.01 -2.21 -18.65
N CYS A 208 -0.11 -3.54 -18.66
CA CYS A 208 0.07 -4.38 -17.47
C CYS A 208 1.55 -4.68 -17.14
N GLY A 209 2.47 -4.53 -18.11
CA GLY A 209 3.89 -4.87 -17.96
C GLY A 209 4.54 -4.24 -16.73
N PHE A 210 4.31 -2.94 -16.52
CA PHE A 210 4.85 -2.24 -15.35
C PHE A 210 4.36 -2.81 -14.01
N ALA A 211 3.08 -3.15 -13.91
CA ALA A 211 2.51 -3.74 -12.69
C ALA A 211 3.11 -5.13 -12.43
N LEU A 212 3.25 -5.95 -13.47
CA LEU A 212 3.80 -7.30 -13.38
C LEU A 212 5.29 -7.28 -13.00
N GLU A 213 6.08 -6.37 -13.57
CA GLU A 213 7.50 -6.19 -13.19
C GLU A 213 7.65 -5.83 -11.71
N ILE A 214 6.79 -4.97 -11.17
CA ILE A 214 6.78 -4.64 -9.73
C ILE A 214 6.44 -5.87 -8.89
N VAL A 215 5.39 -6.60 -9.25
CA VAL A 215 4.96 -7.80 -8.52
C VAL A 215 6.07 -8.83 -8.50
N GLU A 216 6.68 -9.11 -9.65
CA GLU A 216 7.80 -10.04 -9.78
C GLU A 216 8.99 -9.61 -8.92
N ALA A 217 9.38 -8.32 -8.98
CA ALA A 217 10.50 -7.82 -8.20
C ALA A 217 10.25 -7.91 -6.68
N VAL A 218 9.05 -7.57 -6.22
CA VAL A 218 8.67 -7.68 -4.81
C VAL A 218 8.60 -9.15 -4.36
N VAL A 219 7.99 -10.03 -5.16
CA VAL A 219 7.92 -11.46 -4.86
C VAL A 219 9.31 -12.09 -4.79
N ASN A 220 10.21 -11.77 -5.73
CA ASN A 220 11.58 -12.29 -5.72
C ASN A 220 12.38 -11.81 -4.52
N GLU A 221 12.15 -10.57 -4.08
CA GLU A 221 12.87 -9.97 -2.96
C GLU A 221 12.48 -10.55 -1.61
N ILE A 222 11.18 -10.64 -1.34
CA ILE A 222 10.69 -11.00 -0.02
C ILE A 222 9.98 -12.36 0.03
N GLY A 223 9.57 -12.93 -1.10
CA GLY A 223 8.91 -14.25 -1.19
C GLY A 223 9.84 -15.47 -1.20
N ALA A 224 11.16 -15.29 -1.31
CA ALA A 224 12.12 -16.41 -1.34
C ALA A 224 12.22 -17.18 -0.01
N ASP A 225 11.85 -16.56 1.11
CA ASP A 225 11.92 -17.16 2.43
C ASP A 225 10.61 -17.85 2.81
N LYS A 226 10.52 -19.16 2.53
CA LYS A 226 9.36 -20.01 2.91
C LYS A 226 9.11 -20.09 4.42
N SER A 227 10.06 -19.65 5.26
CA SER A 227 9.94 -19.65 6.73
C SER A 227 9.34 -18.35 7.28
N ARG A 228 9.35 -17.27 6.49
CA ARG A 228 8.72 -15.99 6.84
C ARG A 228 7.42 -15.86 6.07
N ASN A 229 6.32 -16.09 6.78
CA ASN A 229 4.95 -15.91 6.32
C ASN A 229 4.79 -14.50 5.73
N LYS A 230 4.55 -14.37 4.42
CA LYS A 230 4.33 -13.08 3.77
C LYS A 230 3.26 -13.21 2.69
N ALA A 231 2.40 -12.20 2.57
CA ALA A 231 1.42 -12.11 1.50
C ALA A 231 1.49 -10.75 0.82
N PHE A 232 1.15 -10.76 -0.47
CA PHE A 232 1.28 -9.62 -1.39
C PHE A 232 -0.01 -9.37 -2.16
N PRO A 233 -1.06 -8.86 -1.50
CA PRO A 233 -2.23 -8.40 -2.23
C PRO A 233 -1.85 -7.19 -3.10
N ILE A 234 -2.45 -7.13 -4.29
CA ILE A 234 -2.49 -5.93 -5.12
C ILE A 234 -3.90 -5.37 -4.93
N CYS A 235 -4.00 -4.09 -4.55
CA CYS A 235 -5.25 -3.36 -4.54
C CYS A 235 -5.34 -2.42 -5.73
#